data_AF-A0A291QYG6-F1
#
_entry.id   AF-A0A291QYG6-F1
#
_cell.length_a   1.000
_cell.length_b   1.000
_cell.length_c   1.000
_cell.angle_alpha   90.00
_cell.angle_beta   90.00
_cell.angle_gamma   90.00
#
_symmetry.space_group_name_H-M   'P 1'
#
loop_
_entity.id
_entity.type
_entity.pdbx_description
1 polymer ?
#
loop_
_entity_poly.entity_id
_entity_poly.type
_entity_poly.pdbx_seq_one_letter_code
_entity_poly.pdbx_strand_id
1 'polypeptide(L)'
;MTNQELQTYIDDYTMADFNRIKLMWNGKYGQEFMDDNYDFRMQVCEFVVPQIDTVSLDLIRDLYCETGKTSPLTFGVYNSFHLFADELLKRGGSKYLLDYIRGASHSMDTGISSGRLTISKQKAKELLNYFDELKSKSTDPEEQKLLNDFIRQRLEYNANREESPATNSTLSKAGCSWWQKLFGSE
;
A
#
# COMPACT_ATOMS: atom_id res chain seq x y z
N MET A 1 -8.73 -14.64 17.22
CA MET A 1 -7.29 -14.46 17.56
C MET A 1 -7.19 -13.27 18.49
N THR A 2 -6.31 -13.34 19.48
CA THR A 2 -6.04 -12.23 20.40
C THR A 2 -5.06 -11.23 19.78
N ASN A 3 -5.05 -9.98 20.28
CA ASN A 3 -4.08 -8.98 19.84
C ASN A 3 -2.62 -9.43 20.08
N GLN A 4 -2.36 -10.21 21.13
CA GLN A 4 -1.03 -10.74 21.43
C GLN A 4 -0.58 -11.76 20.38
N GLU A 5 -1.47 -12.66 19.95
CA GLU A 5 -1.19 -13.63 18.89
C GLU A 5 -0.94 -12.94 17.54
N LEU A 6 -1.69 -11.87 17.23
CA LEU A 6 -1.46 -11.06 16.03
C LEU A 6 -0.11 -10.34 16.08
N GLN A 7 0.23 -9.71 17.20
CA GLN A 7 1.54 -9.06 17.35
C GLN A 7 2.68 -10.06 17.20
N THR A 8 2.57 -11.24 17.82
CA THR A 8 3.57 -12.30 17.71
C THR A 8 3.75 -12.75 16.25
N TYR A 9 2.64 -12.93 15.51
CA TYR A 9 2.69 -13.25 14.09
C TYR A 9 3.43 -12.20 13.26
N ILE A 10 3.25 -10.92 13.59
CA ILE A 10 3.85 -9.79 12.87
C ILE A 10 5.34 -9.66 13.19
N ASP A 11 5.70 -9.75 14.46
CA ASP A 11 7.08 -9.61 14.94
C ASP A 11 7.96 -10.76 14.44
N ASP A 12 7.43 -11.98 14.45
CA ASP A 12 8.15 -13.19 14.06
C ASP A 12 7.90 -13.59 12.59
N TYR A 13 7.28 -12.73 11.77
CA TYR A 13 6.87 -13.08 10.41
C TYR A 13 8.03 -13.58 9.55
N THR A 14 7.87 -14.77 8.98
CA THR A 14 8.77 -15.34 7.98
C THR A 14 8.04 -15.79 6.72
N MET A 15 8.78 -16.17 5.68
CA MET A 15 8.19 -16.75 4.47
C MET A 15 7.41 -18.05 4.74
N ALA A 16 7.70 -18.77 5.82
CA ALA A 16 6.95 -19.97 6.19
C ALA A 16 5.49 -19.63 6.60
N ASP A 17 5.27 -18.41 7.08
CA ASP A 17 3.99 -17.90 7.55
C ASP A 17 3.10 -17.35 6.42
N PHE A 18 3.66 -17.17 5.22
CA PHE A 18 2.99 -16.59 4.07
C PHE A 18 1.69 -17.29 3.72
N ASN A 19 1.64 -18.62 3.85
CA ASN A 19 0.45 -19.42 3.53
C ASN A 19 -0.79 -19.02 4.33
N ARG A 20 -0.64 -18.35 5.48
CA ARG A 20 -1.75 -17.90 6.30
C ARG A 20 -2.41 -16.63 5.78
N ILE A 21 -1.65 -15.78 5.07
CA ILE A 21 -2.16 -14.51 4.50
C ILE A 21 -2.38 -14.60 2.99
N LYS A 22 -1.83 -15.60 2.31
CA LYS A 22 -2.00 -15.81 0.87
C LYS A 22 -3.48 -15.84 0.45
N LEU A 23 -3.81 -15.22 -0.68
CA LEU A 23 -5.11 -15.36 -1.33
C LEU A 23 -5.40 -16.84 -1.67
N MET A 24 -6.51 -17.36 -1.15
CA MET A 24 -7.03 -18.69 -1.48
C MET A 24 -8.24 -18.57 -2.41
N TRP A 25 -7.99 -18.44 -3.71
CA TRP A 25 -9.08 -18.24 -4.66
C TRP A 25 -9.82 -19.54 -5.02
N ASN A 26 -11.14 -19.55 -4.82
CA ASN A 26 -12.04 -20.66 -5.17
C ASN A 26 -12.48 -20.73 -6.65
N GLY A 27 -11.92 -19.88 -7.54
CA GLY A 27 -12.31 -19.81 -8.95
C GLY A 27 -13.58 -18.97 -9.22
N LYS A 28 -14.16 -18.34 -8.19
CA LYS A 28 -15.39 -17.53 -8.29
C LYS A 28 -15.12 -16.04 -8.07
N TYR A 29 -16.12 -15.21 -8.37
CA TYR A 29 -16.05 -13.74 -8.31
C TYR A 29 -17.27 -13.18 -7.57
N GLY A 30 -17.18 -11.94 -7.09
CA GLY A 30 -18.31 -11.23 -6.49
C GLY A 30 -18.87 -11.94 -5.27
N GLN A 31 -20.19 -12.17 -5.22
CA GLN A 31 -20.85 -12.79 -4.07
C GLN A 31 -20.47 -14.27 -3.85
N GLU A 32 -20.01 -14.97 -4.90
CA GLU A 32 -19.56 -16.37 -4.80
C GLU A 32 -18.06 -16.47 -4.48
N PHE A 33 -17.33 -15.35 -4.47
CA PHE A 33 -15.92 -15.33 -4.12
C PHE A 33 -15.74 -15.75 -2.67
N MET A 34 -14.89 -16.75 -2.46
CA MET A 34 -14.46 -17.20 -1.14
C MET A 34 -12.94 -17.19 -1.09
N ASP A 35 -12.42 -16.77 0.05
CA ASP A 35 -11.01 -16.82 0.40
C ASP A 35 -10.88 -17.12 1.89
N ASP A 36 -10.52 -18.36 2.21
CA ASP A 36 -10.43 -18.88 3.57
C ASP A 36 -9.45 -18.09 4.45
N ASN A 37 -8.49 -17.39 3.83
CA ASN A 37 -7.50 -16.58 4.51
C ASN A 37 -7.89 -15.10 4.60
N TYR A 38 -9.01 -14.67 3.98
CA TYR A 38 -9.37 -13.26 3.87
C TYR A 38 -9.50 -12.59 5.24
N ASP A 39 -10.28 -13.18 6.14
CA ASP A 39 -10.54 -12.59 7.46
C ASP A 39 -9.27 -12.45 8.29
N PHE A 40 -8.39 -13.46 8.24
CA PHE A 40 -7.10 -13.38 8.93
C PHE A 40 -6.19 -12.33 8.29
N ARG A 41 -6.08 -12.30 6.96
CA ARG A 41 -5.30 -11.28 6.24
C ARG A 41 -5.81 -9.87 6.57
N MET A 42 -7.12 -9.64 6.64
CA MET A 42 -7.68 -8.33 7.00
C MET A 42 -7.37 -7.96 8.45
N GLN A 43 -7.45 -8.90 9.40
CA GLN A 43 -7.04 -8.67 10.79
C GLN A 43 -5.56 -8.24 10.86
N VAL A 44 -4.67 -8.92 10.13
CA VAL A 44 -3.25 -8.53 10.07
C VAL A 44 -3.09 -7.14 9.44
N CYS A 45 -3.77 -6.84 8.33
CA CYS A 45 -3.73 -5.51 7.72
C CYS A 45 -4.12 -4.40 8.73
N GLU A 46 -5.27 -4.53 9.38
CA GLU A 46 -5.76 -3.54 10.35
C GLU A 46 -4.82 -3.38 11.56
N PHE A 47 -4.15 -4.46 11.97
CA PHE A 47 -3.22 -4.43 13.08
C PHE A 47 -1.82 -3.89 12.70
N VAL A 48 -1.43 -4.02 11.44
CA VAL A 48 -0.18 -3.49 10.89
C VAL A 48 -0.28 -1.98 10.65
N VAL A 49 -1.40 -1.47 10.13
CA VAL A 49 -1.54 -0.06 9.69
C VAL A 49 -1.07 0.97 10.75
N PRO A 50 -1.46 0.87 12.04
CA PRO A 50 -1.04 1.83 13.06
C PRO A 50 0.46 1.83 13.39
N GLN A 51 1.18 0.78 13.01
CA GLN A 51 2.60 0.52 13.34
C GLN A 51 3.42 0.15 12.11
N ILE A 52 2.96 0.57 10.92
CA ILE A 52 3.49 0.08 9.64
C ILE A 52 4.99 0.39 9.45
N ASP A 53 5.49 1.44 10.10
CA ASP A 53 6.87 1.90 10.06
C ASP A 53 7.85 0.97 10.79
N THR A 54 7.37 0.19 11.78
CA THR A 54 8.19 -0.78 12.51
C THR A 54 8.08 -2.20 11.98
N VAL A 55 7.04 -2.51 11.20
CA VAL A 55 6.78 -3.85 10.65
C VAL A 55 7.76 -4.21 9.54
N SER A 56 8.09 -5.50 9.40
CA SER A 56 9.01 -5.99 8.35
C SER A 56 8.50 -5.68 6.95
N LEU A 57 9.41 -5.28 6.05
CA LEU A 57 9.05 -4.99 4.65
C LEU A 57 8.58 -6.23 3.88
N ASP A 58 8.99 -7.42 4.30
CA ASP A 58 8.54 -8.67 3.66
C ASP A 58 7.07 -8.95 3.98
N LEU A 59 6.62 -8.74 5.22
CA LEU A 59 5.20 -8.81 5.55
C LEU A 59 4.40 -7.74 4.81
N ILE A 60 4.89 -6.49 4.79
CA ILE A 60 4.23 -5.39 4.06
C ILE A 60 4.09 -5.72 2.58
N ARG A 61 5.14 -6.26 1.94
CA ARG A 61 5.11 -6.71 0.54
C ARG A 61 4.04 -7.77 0.34
N ASP A 62 4.02 -8.79 1.20
CA ASP A 62 3.10 -9.92 1.03
C ASP A 62 1.64 -9.50 1.24
N LEU A 63 1.36 -8.67 2.25
CA LEU A 63 0.04 -8.07 2.42
C LEU A 63 -0.35 -7.22 1.21
N TYR A 64 0.55 -6.38 0.71
CA TYR A 64 0.30 -5.56 -0.46
C TYR A 64 -0.04 -6.40 -1.70
N CYS A 65 0.79 -7.40 -2.01
CA CYS A 65 0.58 -8.26 -3.17
C CYS A 65 -0.72 -9.08 -3.05
N GLU A 66 -0.96 -9.72 -1.91
CA GLU A 66 -2.12 -10.61 -1.75
C GLU A 66 -3.44 -9.84 -1.65
N THR A 67 -3.45 -8.66 -1.02
CA THR A 67 -4.64 -7.78 -1.04
C THR A 67 -4.84 -7.11 -2.41
N GLY A 68 -3.78 -6.88 -3.18
CA GLY A 68 -3.91 -6.41 -4.56
C GLY A 68 -4.64 -7.44 -5.43
N LYS A 69 -4.30 -8.72 -5.29
CA LYS A 69 -4.90 -9.83 -6.04
C LYS A 69 -6.39 -10.02 -5.76
N THR A 70 -6.88 -9.66 -4.57
CA THR A 70 -8.33 -9.76 -4.26
C THR A 70 -9.15 -8.74 -5.05
N SER A 71 -8.54 -7.66 -5.54
CA SER A 71 -9.26 -6.55 -6.12
C SER A 71 -10.08 -6.89 -7.37
N PRO A 72 -9.52 -7.54 -8.41
CA PRO A 72 -10.31 -7.98 -9.55
C PRO A 72 -11.39 -9.03 -9.19
N LEU A 73 -11.27 -9.70 -8.04
CA LEU A 73 -12.21 -10.75 -7.61
C LEU A 73 -13.42 -10.18 -6.86
N THR A 74 -13.21 -9.09 -6.13
CA THR A 74 -14.19 -8.44 -5.26
C THR A 74 -14.76 -7.14 -5.82
N PHE A 75 -14.19 -6.64 -6.93
CA PHE A 75 -14.53 -5.33 -7.51
C PHE A 75 -14.34 -4.17 -6.52
N GLY A 76 -13.28 -4.25 -5.73
CA GLY A 76 -12.91 -3.21 -4.77
C GLY A 76 -11.47 -3.39 -4.31
N VAL A 77 -10.98 -2.50 -3.45
CA VAL A 77 -9.64 -2.63 -2.88
C VAL A 77 -9.71 -2.33 -1.39
N TYR A 78 -8.81 -2.93 -0.63
CA TYR A 78 -8.66 -2.62 0.78
C TYR A 78 -8.43 -1.12 1.00
N ASN A 79 -9.15 -0.51 1.96
CA ASN A 79 -9.20 0.95 2.13
C ASN A 79 -7.81 1.57 2.35
N SER A 80 -6.97 0.92 3.14
CA SER A 80 -5.62 1.39 3.49
C SER A 80 -4.53 0.81 2.58
N PHE A 81 -4.88 0.24 1.42
CA PHE A 81 -3.94 -0.37 0.47
C PHE A 81 -2.78 0.54 0.06
N HIS A 82 -3.07 1.84 -0.08
CA HIS A 82 -2.10 2.86 -0.41
C HIS A 82 -0.96 3.01 0.62
N LEU A 83 -1.21 2.70 1.89
CA LEU A 83 -0.19 2.79 2.94
C LEU A 83 0.90 1.76 2.74
N PHE A 84 0.55 0.52 2.36
CA PHE A 84 1.54 -0.51 2.05
C PHE A 84 2.37 -0.14 0.82
N ALA A 85 1.74 0.37 -0.24
CA ALA A 85 2.43 0.86 -1.43
C ALA A 85 3.46 1.95 -1.10
N ASP A 86 3.02 2.95 -0.33
CA ASP A 86 3.84 4.08 0.06
C ASP A 86 5.03 3.63 0.92
N GLU A 87 4.80 2.70 1.85
CA GLU A 87 5.84 2.20 2.75
C GLU A 87 6.91 1.36 2.02
N LEU A 88 6.49 0.52 1.07
CA LEU A 88 7.42 -0.24 0.21
C LEU A 88 8.35 0.70 -0.56
N LEU A 89 7.83 1.80 -1.10
CA LEU A 89 8.64 2.75 -1.85
C LEU A 89 9.50 3.64 -0.95
N LYS A 90 8.99 4.07 0.21
CA LYS A 90 9.75 4.90 1.17
C LYS A 90 10.97 4.19 1.73
N ARG A 91 10.77 3.00 2.31
CA ARG A 91 11.82 2.25 3.02
C ARG A 91 12.53 1.26 2.11
N GLY A 92 11.78 0.58 1.25
CA GLY A 92 12.29 -0.45 0.36
C GLY A 92 12.90 0.09 -0.93
N GLY A 93 12.42 1.25 -1.41
CA GLY A 93 12.95 1.90 -2.61
C GLY A 93 12.90 1.01 -3.85
N SER A 94 13.97 1.04 -4.64
CA SER A 94 14.07 0.29 -5.91
C SER A 94 13.94 -1.23 -5.74
N LYS A 95 14.31 -1.78 -4.58
CA LYS A 95 14.19 -3.23 -4.29
C LYS A 95 12.75 -3.73 -4.47
N TYR A 96 11.76 -2.93 -4.08
CA TYR A 96 10.35 -3.31 -4.13
C TYR A 96 9.58 -2.57 -5.22
N LEU A 97 10.26 -1.90 -6.16
CA LEU A 97 9.57 -1.14 -7.22
C LEU A 97 8.72 -2.07 -8.09
N LEU A 98 9.22 -3.24 -8.51
CA LEU A 98 8.43 -4.16 -9.33
C LEU A 98 7.25 -4.75 -8.56
N ASP A 99 7.40 -5.01 -7.26
CA ASP A 99 6.28 -5.47 -6.43
C ASP A 99 5.20 -4.40 -6.31
N TYR A 100 5.60 -3.15 -6.07
CA TYR A 100 4.70 -1.99 -6.12
C TYR A 100 3.95 -1.91 -7.47
N ILE A 101 4.66 -2.03 -8.59
CA ILE A 101 4.04 -1.95 -9.92
C ILE A 101 3.06 -3.09 -10.14
N ARG A 102 3.42 -4.32 -9.77
CA ARG A 102 2.55 -5.50 -9.88
C ARG A 102 1.27 -5.31 -9.07
N GLY A 103 1.40 -4.89 -7.82
CA GLY A 103 0.24 -4.63 -6.95
C GLY A 103 -0.68 -3.54 -7.52
N ALA A 104 -0.10 -2.45 -8.04
CA ALA A 104 -0.84 -1.37 -8.69
C ALA A 104 -1.51 -1.79 -10.02
N SER A 105 -1.08 -2.88 -10.63
CA SER A 105 -1.54 -3.33 -11.95
C SER A 105 -2.64 -4.40 -11.91
N HIS A 106 -3.10 -4.81 -10.72
CA HIS A 106 -4.14 -5.84 -10.60
C HIS A 106 -5.52 -5.40 -11.07
N SER A 107 -5.86 -4.11 -10.91
CA SER A 107 -7.15 -3.52 -11.25
C SER A 107 -7.06 -2.00 -11.35
N MET A 108 -8.11 -1.35 -11.85
CA MET A 108 -8.21 0.12 -11.79
C MET A 108 -8.19 0.64 -10.34
N ASP A 109 -8.85 -0.06 -9.41
CA ASP A 109 -8.95 0.34 -8.01
C ASP A 109 -7.59 0.30 -7.29
N THR A 110 -6.82 -0.78 -7.51
CA THR A 110 -5.45 -0.91 -6.99
C THR A 110 -4.52 0.12 -7.62
N GLY A 111 -4.70 0.38 -8.92
CA GLY A 111 -4.01 1.45 -9.65
C GLY A 111 -4.23 2.81 -9.00
N ILE A 112 -5.48 3.21 -8.79
CA ILE A 112 -5.82 4.51 -8.19
C ILE A 112 -5.38 4.59 -6.72
N SER A 113 -5.68 3.56 -5.92
CA SER A 113 -5.39 3.55 -4.49
C SER A 113 -3.89 3.66 -4.23
N SER A 114 -3.06 2.84 -4.88
CA SER A 114 -1.60 2.85 -4.73
C SER A 114 -0.91 4.18 -5.10
N GLY A 115 -1.61 5.11 -5.76
CA GLY A 115 -1.04 6.39 -6.20
C GLY A 115 -0.88 7.44 -5.10
N ARG A 116 -1.45 7.22 -3.91
CA ARG A 116 -1.41 8.18 -2.78
C ARG A 116 -0.07 8.13 -2.03
N LEU A 117 0.99 8.55 -2.71
CA LEU A 117 2.37 8.47 -2.22
C LEU A 117 2.80 9.73 -1.47
N THR A 118 3.52 9.54 -0.36
CA THR A 118 4.14 10.60 0.44
C THR A 118 5.68 10.50 0.45
N ILE A 119 6.25 9.73 -0.49
CA ILE A 119 7.71 9.69 -0.75
C ILE A 119 8.31 11.08 -1.02
N SER A 120 9.58 11.27 -0.64
CA SER A 120 10.30 12.51 -0.93
C SER A 120 10.58 12.65 -2.44
N LYS A 121 10.76 13.90 -2.90
CA LYS A 121 11.18 14.18 -4.29
C LYS A 121 12.43 13.40 -4.69
N GLN A 122 13.41 13.36 -3.80
CA GLN A 122 14.67 12.67 -4.04
C GLN A 122 14.45 11.16 -4.22
N LYS A 123 13.62 10.55 -3.36
CA LYS A 123 13.24 9.14 -3.51
C LYS A 123 12.48 8.89 -4.81
N ALA A 124 11.56 9.77 -5.19
CA ALA A 124 10.83 9.66 -6.44
C ALA A 124 11.76 9.76 -7.68
N LYS A 125 12.77 10.64 -7.65
CA LYS A 125 13.80 10.73 -8.70
C LYS A 125 14.63 9.46 -8.81
N GLU A 126 15.05 8.90 -7.68
CA GLU A 126 15.78 7.63 -7.64
C GLU A 126 14.96 6.49 -8.26
N LEU A 127 13.68 6.40 -7.89
CA LEU A 127 12.76 5.40 -8.43
C LEU A 127 12.50 5.59 -9.92
N LEU A 128 12.33 6.83 -10.39
CA LEU A 128 12.12 7.13 -11.81
C LEU A 128 13.35 6.76 -12.65
N ASN A 129 14.55 7.11 -12.19
CA ASN A 129 15.78 6.74 -12.88
C ASN A 129 15.95 5.22 -12.94
N TYR A 130 15.68 4.52 -11.84
CA TYR A 130 15.72 3.06 -11.81
C TYR A 130 14.65 2.43 -12.71
N PHE A 131 13.45 3.01 -12.76
CA PHE A 131 12.38 2.59 -13.68
C PHE A 131 12.83 2.68 -15.13
N ASP A 132 13.38 3.83 -15.54
CA ASP A 132 13.83 4.07 -16.93
C ASP A 132 14.99 3.14 -17.30
N GLU A 133 15.93 2.94 -16.37
CA GLU A 133 17.01 1.96 -16.55
C GLU A 133 16.46 0.54 -16.74
N LEU A 134 15.56 0.10 -15.85
CA LEU A 134 14.96 -1.23 -15.92
C LEU A 134 14.16 -1.43 -17.20
N LYS A 135 13.39 -0.41 -17.62
CA LYS A 135 12.63 -0.41 -18.88
C LYS A 135 13.54 -0.57 -20.09
N SER A 136 14.70 0.08 -20.10
CA SER A 136 15.66 0.00 -21.20
C SER A 136 16.38 -1.35 -21.31
N LYS A 137 16.49 -2.10 -20.19
CA LYS A 137 17.27 -3.34 -20.10
C LYS A 137 16.43 -4.61 -20.07
N SER A 138 15.20 -4.54 -19.56
CA SER A 138 14.39 -5.74 -19.38
C SER A 138 14.03 -6.37 -20.73
N THR A 139 14.22 -7.68 -20.85
CA THR A 139 13.80 -8.48 -22.01
C THR A 139 12.57 -9.32 -21.72
N ASP A 140 12.08 -9.31 -20.48
CA ASP A 140 10.89 -10.04 -20.07
C ASP A 140 9.63 -9.31 -20.57
N PRO A 141 8.80 -9.94 -21.43
CA PRO A 141 7.57 -9.32 -21.93
C PRO A 141 6.61 -8.88 -20.81
N GLU A 142 6.54 -9.62 -19.71
CA GLU A 142 5.63 -9.29 -18.60
C GLU A 142 6.13 -8.08 -17.81
N GLU A 143 7.43 -8.02 -17.52
CA GLU A 143 8.04 -6.80 -16.94
C GLU A 143 7.88 -5.59 -17.87
N GLN A 144 8.08 -5.77 -19.17
CA GLN A 144 7.90 -4.69 -20.13
C GLN A 144 6.46 -4.14 -20.14
N LYS A 145 5.46 -4.99 -19.96
CA LYS A 145 4.05 -4.58 -19.83
C LYS A 145 3.79 -3.83 -18.52
N LEU A 146 4.39 -4.28 -17.43
CA LEU A 146 4.30 -3.65 -16.11
C LEU A 146 4.95 -2.26 -16.09
N LEU A 147 6.10 -2.12 -16.75
CA LEU A 147 6.82 -0.86 -16.89
C LEU A 147 6.15 0.02 -17.94
N ASN A 148 4.94 0.51 -17.65
CA ASN A 148 4.13 1.33 -18.53
C ASN A 148 4.19 2.83 -18.20
N ASP A 149 3.73 3.65 -19.15
CA ASP A 149 3.77 5.10 -19.05
C ASP A 149 2.94 5.65 -17.88
N PHE A 150 1.86 4.97 -17.49
CA PHE A 150 1.03 5.41 -16.35
C PHE A 150 1.81 5.39 -15.04
N ILE A 151 2.56 4.32 -14.78
CA ILE A 151 3.44 4.23 -13.61
C ILE A 151 4.57 5.25 -13.72
N ARG A 152 5.18 5.36 -14.90
CA ARG A 152 6.27 6.31 -15.14
C ARG A 152 5.86 7.75 -14.83
N GLN A 153 4.72 8.19 -15.38
CA GLN A 153 4.16 9.53 -15.17
C GLN A 153 3.87 9.80 -13.69
N ARG A 154 3.43 8.78 -12.93
CA ARG A 154 3.24 8.92 -11.49
C ARG A 154 4.54 9.17 -10.74
N LEU A 155 5.61 8.45 -11.08
CA LEU A 155 6.93 8.67 -10.47
C LEU A 155 7.47 10.05 -10.85
N GLU A 156 7.32 10.44 -12.11
CA GLU A 156 7.67 11.76 -12.63
C GLU A 156 6.91 12.89 -11.93
N TYR A 157 5.60 12.73 -11.73
CA TYR A 157 4.81 13.68 -10.94
C TYR A 157 5.36 13.83 -9.52
N ASN A 158 5.67 12.72 -8.83
CA ASN A 158 6.22 12.79 -7.47
C ASN A 158 7.67 13.33 -7.42
N ALA A 159 8.44 13.18 -8.49
CA ALA A 159 9.78 13.72 -8.63
C ALA A 159 9.79 15.25 -8.83
N ASN A 160 8.70 15.78 -9.42
CA ASN A 160 8.61 17.18 -9.84
C ASN A 160 7.56 18.00 -9.08
N ARG A 161 6.66 17.38 -8.30
CA ARG A 161 5.64 18.08 -7.52
C ARG A 161 6.27 19.14 -6.63
N GLU A 162 5.69 20.32 -6.52
CA GLU A 162 6.17 21.30 -5.54
C GLU A 162 6.11 20.70 -4.13
N GLU A 163 7.09 21.03 -3.28
CA GLU A 163 6.98 20.60 -1.89
C GLU A 163 5.83 21.41 -1.30
N SER A 164 4.71 20.75 -1.00
CA SER A 164 3.73 21.37 -0.12
C SER A 164 4.48 21.82 1.13
N PRO A 165 4.31 23.08 1.58
CA PRO A 165 4.91 23.52 2.83
C PRO A 165 4.52 22.47 3.86
N ALA A 166 5.53 21.82 4.44
CA ALA A 166 5.34 20.78 5.42
C ALA A 166 4.27 21.26 6.39
N THR A 167 3.26 20.43 6.65
CA THR A 167 2.37 20.61 7.78
C THR A 167 3.25 20.55 9.03
N ASN A 168 3.86 21.68 9.37
CA ASN A 168 4.21 22.07 10.73
C ASN A 168 2.87 22.18 11.46
N SER A 169 2.26 21.03 11.71
CA SER A 169 1.18 20.84 12.66
C SER A 169 1.82 20.90 14.05
N THR A 170 2.36 22.08 14.39
CA THR A 170 2.10 22.60 15.73
C THR A 170 0.60 22.77 15.81
N LEU A 171 -0.08 21.73 16.31
CA LEU A 171 -1.41 21.87 16.90
C LEU A 171 -1.26 22.92 18.01
N SER A 172 -1.48 24.17 17.63
CA SER A 172 -1.85 25.22 18.56
C SER A 172 -3.06 24.69 19.33
N LYS A 173 -2.88 24.50 20.63
CA LYS A 173 -3.97 24.31 21.59
C LYS A 173 -4.86 25.56 21.59
N ALA A 174 -5.74 25.65 20.61
CA ALA A 174 -6.88 26.56 20.60
C ALA A 174 -8.04 25.69 20.08
N GLY A 175 -8.74 24.97 20.94
CA GLY A 175 -9.56 25.57 21.98
C GLY A 175 -11.00 25.54 21.47
N CYS A 176 -11.74 24.54 21.92
CA CYS A 176 -13.19 24.40 21.82
C CYS A 176 -13.91 25.75 21.70
N SER A 177 -14.51 26.08 20.55
CA SER A 177 -15.52 27.15 20.51
C SER A 177 -16.62 26.98 19.45
N TRP A 178 -16.57 25.92 18.63
CA TRP A 178 -17.57 25.72 17.58
C TRP A 178 -18.80 24.92 18.04
N TRP A 179 -18.61 23.93 18.93
CA TRP A 179 -19.71 23.12 19.46
C TRP A 179 -20.61 23.88 20.46
N GLN A 180 -20.07 24.82 21.24
CA GLN A 180 -20.84 25.66 22.17
C GLN A 180 -21.69 26.74 21.48
N LYS A 181 -21.49 27.00 20.18
CA LYS A 181 -22.32 27.92 19.39
C LYS A 181 -23.52 27.26 18.72
N LEU A 182 -23.54 25.92 18.62
CA LEU A 182 -24.59 25.17 17.92
C LEU A 182 -25.69 24.62 18.84
N PHE A 183 -25.39 24.45 20.13
CA PHE A 183 -26.36 24.02 21.13
C PHE A 183 -26.35 25.02 22.28
N GLY A 184 -27.16 26.06 22.13
CA GLY A 184 -27.39 27.04 23.19
C GLY A 184 -27.87 26.34 24.45
N SER A 185 -27.16 26.58 25.55
CA SER A 185 -27.60 26.27 26.90
C SER A 185 -28.55 27.38 27.36
N GLU A 186 -29.82 27.02 27.56
CA GLU A 186 -30.59 27.52 28.71
C GLU A 186 -30.31 26.62 29.92
#